data_AF-A0AAJ2NU17-F1
#
_entry.id   AF-A0AAJ2NU17-F1
#
_cell.length_a   1.000
_cell.length_b   1.000
_cell.length_c   1.000
_cell.angle_alpha   90.00
_cell.angle_beta   90.00
_cell.angle_gamma   90.00
#
_symmetry.space_group_name_H-M   'P 1'
#
loop_
_entity.id
_entity.type
_entity.pdbx_description
1 polymer ?
#
loop_
_entity_poly.entity_id
_entity_poly.type
_entity_poly.pdbx_seq_one_letter_code
_entity_poly.pdbx_strand_id
1 'polypeptide(L)'
;LCCTPTEYRLMAKVDHLAEYRLSKLHSAVSAGEPLNREVIDTFRKYFNIDVRDGYGQTENTLLVGVTKGMALKPGSMGKPTPGN
;
A
#
# COMPACT_ATOMS: atom_id res chain seq x y z
N LEU A 1 2.52 -5.59 6.64
CA LEU A 1 1.14 -5.86 6.19
C LEU A 1 1.11 -5.86 4.67
N CYS A 2 0.51 -6.89 4.07
CA CYS A 2 0.32 -7.04 2.63
C CYS A 2 -1.15 -7.42 2.42
N CYS A 3 -1.91 -6.56 1.74
CA CYS A 3 -3.36 -6.71 1.54
C CYS A 3 -3.76 -6.13 0.19
N THR A 4 -4.89 -6.59 -0.35
CA THR A 4 -5.53 -6.02 -1.53
C THR A 4 -6.02 -4.59 -1.27
N PRO A 5 -6.16 -3.74 -2.30
CA PRO A 5 -6.78 -2.43 -2.14
C PRO A 5 -8.20 -2.50 -1.59
N THR A 6 -8.97 -3.55 -1.89
CA THR A 6 -10.29 -3.76 -1.29
C THR A 6 -10.22 -3.83 0.24
N GLU A 7 -9.32 -4.65 0.79
CA GLU A 7 -9.15 -4.77 2.25
C GLU A 7 -8.73 -3.44 2.86
N TYR A 8 -7.82 -2.70 2.23
CA TYR A 8 -7.44 -1.37 2.72
C TYR A 8 -8.59 -0.36 2.66
N ARG A 9 -9.45 -0.40 1.63
CA ARG A 9 -10.65 0.44 1.56
C ARG A 9 -11.63 0.12 2.68
N LEU A 10 -11.78 -1.15 3.05
CA LEU A 10 -12.60 -1.55 4.19
C LEU A 10 -11.99 -1.05 5.50
N MET A 11 -10.67 -1.24 5.71
CA MET A 11 -9.97 -0.74 6.90
C MET A 11 -10.05 0.79 7.04
N ALA A 12 -9.91 1.53 5.94
CA ALA A 12 -9.99 3.00 5.94
C ALA A 12 -11.39 3.54 6.31
N LYS A 13 -12.43 2.70 6.23
CA LYS A 13 -13.82 3.06 6.54
C LYS A 13 -14.28 2.61 7.93
N VAL A 14 -13.41 1.97 8.71
CA VAL A 14 -13.75 1.54 10.08
C VAL A 14 -13.95 2.78 10.96
N ASP A 15 -15.04 2.79 11.73
CA ASP A 15 -15.31 3.84 12.71
C ASP A 15 -14.19 3.93 13.74
N HIS A 16 -13.97 5.12 14.30
CA HIS A 16 -12.96 5.31 15.34
C HIS A 16 -11.52 4.95 14.90
N LEU A 17 -11.19 5.10 13.60
CA LEU A 17 -9.88 4.74 13.05
C LEU A 17 -8.69 5.33 13.84
N ALA A 18 -8.85 6.53 14.41
CA ALA A 18 -7.85 7.21 15.22
C ALA A 18 -7.53 6.54 16.57
N GLU A 19 -8.36 5.60 17.04
CA GLU A 19 -8.17 4.89 18.31
C GLU A 19 -7.19 3.72 18.16
N TYR A 20 -7.06 3.18 16.94
CA TYR A 20 -6.12 2.09 16.66
C TYR A 20 -4.67 2.57 16.74
N ARG A 21 -3.78 1.69 17.22
CA ARG A 21 -2.34 1.96 17.34
C ARG A 21 -1.55 0.87 16.62
N LEU A 22 -0.97 1.22 15.47
CA LEU A 22 -0.17 0.31 14.64
C LEU A 22 1.34 0.47 14.89
N SER A 23 1.76 0.68 16.14
CA SER A 23 3.15 1.03 16.50
C SER A 23 4.19 -0.04 16.16
N LYS A 24 3.76 -1.29 15.97
CA LYS A 24 4.61 -2.41 15.54
C LYS A 24 4.55 -2.67 14.04
N LEU A 25 3.80 -1.88 13.27
CA LEU A 25 3.72 -2.03 11.82
C LEU A 25 4.83 -1.22 11.14
N HIS A 26 5.81 -1.91 10.57
CA HIS A 26 6.97 -1.25 9.92
C HIS A 26 6.73 -0.93 8.44
N SER A 27 5.75 -1.56 7.79
CA SER A 27 5.58 -1.49 6.34
C SER A 27 4.21 -2.00 5.92
N ALA A 28 3.57 -1.25 5.04
CA ALA A 28 2.37 -1.63 4.33
C ALA A 28 2.64 -1.68 2.82
N VAL A 29 2.14 -2.73 2.16
CA VAL A 29 2.14 -2.87 0.70
C VAL A 29 0.78 -3.34 0.23
N SER A 30 0.45 -3.06 -1.02
CA SER A 30 -0.76 -3.52 -1.70
C SER A 30 -0.45 -4.06 -3.09
N ALA A 31 -1.29 -4.98 -3.56
CA ALA A 31 -1.24 -5.57 -4.89
C ALA A 31 -2.60 -6.18 -5.26
N GLY A 32 -2.79 -6.48 -6.55
CA GLY A 32 -3.94 -7.22 -7.07
C GLY A 32 -5.06 -6.36 -7.66
N GLU A 33 -5.20 -5.11 -7.22
CA GLU A 33 -6.12 -4.12 -7.80
C GLU A 33 -5.43 -2.75 -7.85
N PRO A 34 -6.01 -1.73 -8.53
CA PRO A 34 -5.52 -0.37 -8.42
C PRO A 34 -5.66 0.20 -6.99
N LEU A 35 -4.57 0.68 -6.43
CA LEU A 35 -4.56 1.35 -5.12
C LEU A 35 -5.11 2.77 -5.22
N ASN A 36 -6.19 3.05 -4.49
CA ASN A 36 -6.85 4.36 -4.51
C ASN A 36 -6.08 5.37 -3.62
N ARG A 37 -6.00 6.62 -4.08
CA ARG A 37 -5.32 7.72 -3.36
C ARG A 37 -5.89 7.94 -1.96
N GLU A 38 -7.19 7.82 -1.80
CA GLU A 38 -7.88 7.99 -0.51
C GLU A 38 -7.35 7.04 0.58
N VAL A 39 -7.02 5.79 0.20
CA VAL A 39 -6.42 4.82 1.13
C VAL A 39 -5.05 5.29 1.59
N ILE A 40 -4.20 5.73 0.66
CA ILE A 40 -2.84 6.21 0.95
C ILE A 40 -2.91 7.40 1.90
N ASP A 41 -3.75 8.39 1.59
CA ASP A 41 -3.92 9.61 2.37
C ASP A 41 -4.48 9.31 3.77
N THR A 42 -5.44 8.38 3.88
CA THR A 42 -6.03 7.96 5.17
C THR A 42 -5.01 7.26 6.06
N PHE A 43 -4.29 6.26 5.53
CA PHE A 43 -3.29 5.54 6.31
C PHE A 43 -2.11 6.44 6.73
N ARG A 44 -1.70 7.37 5.86
CA ARG A 44 -0.68 8.37 6.20
C ARG A 44 -1.17 9.32 7.29
N LYS A 45 -2.41 9.79 7.21
CA LYS A 45 -3.01 10.69 8.22
C LYS A 45 -3.15 10.05 9.60
N TYR A 46 -3.71 8.85 9.69
CA TYR A 46 -4.05 8.24 10.98
C TYR A 46 -2.92 7.42 11.59
N PHE A 47 -2.05 6.83 10.76
CA PHE A 47 -1.03 5.88 11.22
C PHE A 47 0.39 6.29 10.87
N ASN A 48 0.59 7.37 10.09
CA ASN A 48 1.89 7.75 9.52
C ASN A 48 2.53 6.59 8.73
N ILE A 49 1.70 5.84 7.99
CA ILE A 49 2.12 4.69 7.20
C ILE A 49 1.84 4.95 5.73
N ASP A 50 2.87 4.73 4.93
CA ASP A 50 2.76 4.75 3.47
C ASP A 50 2.37 3.37 2.94
N VAL A 51 1.17 3.26 2.38
CA VAL A 51 0.72 2.06 1.64
C VAL A 51 1.31 2.11 0.24
N ARG A 52 2.23 1.19 -0.06
CA ARG A 52 2.98 1.16 -1.31
C ARG A 52 2.40 0.15 -2.28
N ASP A 53 2.22 0.56 -3.53
CA ASP A 53 1.64 -0.31 -4.56
C ASP A 53 2.68 -1.25 -5.18
N GLY A 54 2.19 -2.37 -5.71
CA GLY A 54 2.96 -3.43 -6.33
C GLY A 54 2.12 -4.21 -7.33
N TYR A 55 2.73 -4.52 -8.47
CA TYR A 55 2.12 -5.25 -9.57
C TYR A 55 2.96 -6.49 -9.92
N GLY A 56 2.26 -7.60 -10.10
CA GLY A 56 2.78 -8.87 -10.57
C GLY A 56 1.63 -9.71 -11.14
N GLN A 57 1.96 -10.88 -11.64
CA GLN A 57 1.00 -11.86 -12.16
C GLN A 57 1.32 -13.21 -11.56
N THR A 58 0.41 -14.19 -11.65
CA THR A 58 0.63 -15.54 -11.11
C THR A 58 1.90 -16.19 -11.67
N GLU A 59 2.20 -15.93 -12.94
CA GLU A 59 3.35 -16.45 -13.69
C GLU A 59 4.67 -15.76 -13.32
N ASN A 60 4.61 -14.65 -12.60
CA ASN A 60 5.75 -13.81 -12.28
C ASN A 60 5.84 -13.55 -10.77
N THR A 61 6.99 -13.05 -10.33
CA THR A 61 7.07 -12.44 -8.99
C THR A 61 6.58 -10.98 -9.08
N LEU A 62 7.01 -10.10 -8.18
CA LEU A 62 6.76 -8.67 -8.28
C LEU A 62 7.50 -8.09 -9.49
N LEU A 63 6.76 -7.63 -10.51
CA LEU A 63 7.31 -7.02 -11.72
C LEU A 63 7.62 -5.54 -11.51
N VAL A 64 6.67 -4.80 -10.94
CA VAL A 64 6.75 -3.35 -10.75
C VAL A 64 6.28 -3.03 -9.34
N GLY A 65 6.94 -2.11 -8.64
CA GLY A 65 6.49 -1.71 -7.31
C GLY A 65 7.16 -0.44 -6.79
N VAL A 66 6.60 0.10 -5.71
CA VAL A 66 7.22 1.16 -4.92
C VAL A 66 7.95 0.51 -3.74
N THR A 67 9.27 0.38 -3.83
CA THR A 67 10.09 -0.26 -2.80
C THR A 67 10.34 0.68 -1.60
N LYS A 68 10.88 0.14 -0.50
CA LYS A 68 11.14 0.94 0.71
C LYS A 68 12.13 2.06 0.39
N GLY A 69 11.82 3.26 0.84
CA GLY A 69 12.64 4.46 0.61
C GLY A 69 12.38 5.19 -0.72
N MET A 70 11.56 4.63 -1.61
CA MET A 70 11.11 5.36 -2.80
C MET A 70 10.03 6.39 -2.46
N ALA A 71 10.07 7.53 -3.14
CA ALA A 71 8.99 8.51 -3.06
C ALA A 71 7.70 7.94 -3.69
N LEU A 72 6.58 8.09 -2.97
CA LEU A 72 5.26 7.72 -3.50
C LEU A 72 4.76 8.75 -4.50
N LYS A 73 4.20 8.25 -5.59
CA LYS A 73 3.44 9.03 -6.57
C LYS A 73 2.04 8.40 -6.66
N PRO A 74 0.99 9.05 -6.12
CA PRO A 74 -0.37 8.51 -6.20
C PRO A 74 -0.77 8.17 -7.64
N GLY A 75 -1.37 6.99 -7.84
CA GLY A 75 -1.74 6.46 -9.15
C GLY A 75 -0.59 5.83 -9.97
N SER A 76 0.64 5.79 -9.44
CA SER A 76 1.76 5.08 -10.05
C SER A 76 1.99 3.72 -9.37
N MET A 77 2.13 2.66 -10.16
CA MET A 77 2.51 1.33 -9.67
C MET A 77 3.99 1.25 -9.22
N GLY A 78 4.82 2.23 -9.59
CA GLY A 78 6.21 2.33 -9.16
C GLY A 78 7.20 2.08 -10.31
N LYS A 79 8.29 1.38 -10.02
CA LYS A 79 9.35 1.07 -10.99
C LYS A 79 9.53 -0.44 -11.14
N PRO A 80 10.08 -0.92 -12.27
CA PRO A 80 10.48 -2.31 -12.40
C PRO A 80 11.38 -2.75 -11.23
N THR A 81 11.17 -3.97 -10.74
CA THR A 81 12.01 -4.55 -9.70
C THR A 81 13.34 -5.04 -10.30
N PRO A 82 14.44 -5.04 -9.53
CA PRO A 82 15.72 -5.53 -10.04
C PRO A 82 15.61 -6.97 -10.54
N GLY A 83 16.02 -7.21 -11.78
CA GLY A 83 15.98 -8.54 -12.41
C GLY A 83 14.73 -8.84 -13.24
N ASN A 84 13.78 -7.90 -13.32
CA ASN A 84 12.69 -7.89 -14.30
C ASN A 84 12.86 -6.78 -15.33
#